data_AF-A0A087U8L2-F1
#
_entry.id   AF-A0A087U8L2-F1
#
_cell.length_a   1.000
_cell.length_b   1.000
_cell.length_c   1.000
_cell.angle_alpha   90.00
_cell.angle_beta   90.00
_cell.angle_gamma   90.00
#
_symmetry.space_group_name_H-M   'P 1'
#
loop_
_entity.id
_entity.type
_entity.pdbx_description
1 polymer ?
#
loop_
_entity_poly.entity_id
_entity_poly.type
_entity_poly.pdbx_seq_one_letter_code
_entity_poly.pdbx_strand_id
1 'polypeptide(L)'
;MERIECQVEADPTNVDFKWSFSNTADRHYNVSYTSAGLRSVASYTPRSARDYGTLYCWGKNSVGEQQMPCIFTIIPIGPPETLQNCTSTNVTMSSVTIICVRGPRQDPDLKYNLEMYMYHSHEMLYQ
;
A
#
# COMPACT_ATOMS: atom_id res chain seq x y z
N MET A 1 -3.71 -11.28 -1.61
CA MET A 1 -4.45 -11.41 -0.33
C MET A 1 -3.53 -10.86 0.72
N GLU A 2 -3.87 -9.69 1.26
CA GLU A 2 -3.05 -9.02 2.25
C GLU A 2 -3.37 -9.55 3.64
N ARG A 3 -2.33 -9.69 4.47
CA ARG A 3 -2.45 -10.12 5.86
C ARG A 3 -2.11 -8.94 6.76
N ILE A 4 -3.08 -8.51 7.54
CA ILE A 4 -2.96 -7.31 8.37
C ILE A 4 -2.96 -7.76 9.82
N GLU A 5 -1.83 -7.59 10.49
CA GLU A 5 -1.64 -7.99 11.87
C GLU A 5 -2.03 -6.85 12.82
N CYS A 6 -2.88 -7.19 13.79
CA CYS A 6 -3.23 -6.38 14.93
C CYS A 6 -2.67 -7.07 16.18
N GLN A 7 -1.71 -6.41 16.83
CA GLN A 7 -1.18 -6.82 18.12
C GLN A 7 -1.63 -5.83 19.19
N VAL A 8 -2.12 -6.35 20.32
CA VAL A 8 -2.57 -5.55 21.45
C VAL A 8 -1.81 -5.91 22.71
N GLU A 9 -1.89 -5.04 23.72
CA GLU A 9 -1.43 -5.30 25.07
C GLU A 9 -2.66 -5.44 25.97
N ALA A 10 -2.71 -6.50 26.77
CA ALA A 10 -3.86 -6.76 27.64
C ALA A 10 -3.46 -7.55 28.89
N ASP A 11 -4.07 -7.19 30.01
CA ASP A 11 -4.05 -7.92 31.27
C ASP A 11 -5.49 -8.01 31.81
N PRO A 12 -6.11 -9.21 31.89
CA PRO A 12 -5.58 -10.52 31.50
C PRO A 12 -5.31 -10.67 29.99
N THR A 13 -4.44 -11.62 29.64
CA THR A 13 -3.96 -11.84 28.25
C THR A 13 -4.92 -12.62 27.35
N ASN A 14 -6.09 -13.02 27.86
CA ASN A 14 -7.12 -13.66 27.06
C ASN A 14 -7.97 -12.59 26.38
N VAL A 15 -7.79 -12.44 25.07
CA VAL A 15 -8.38 -11.34 24.28
C VAL A 15 -9.23 -11.89 23.14
N ASP A 16 -10.48 -11.44 23.10
CA ASP A 16 -11.38 -11.56 21.96
C ASP A 16 -11.16 -10.38 21.02
N PHE A 17 -11.03 -10.66 19.74
CA PHE A 17 -10.80 -9.62 18.72
C PHE A 17 -12.05 -9.32 17.94
N LYS A 18 -12.17 -8.06 17.51
CA LYS A 18 -13.21 -7.60 16.60
C LYS A 18 -12.59 -6.76 15.50
N TRP A 19 -13.00 -7.03 14.26
CA TRP A 19 -12.61 -6.24 13.11
C TRP A 19 -13.81 -5.54 12.48
N SER A 20 -13.59 -4.35 11.93
CA SER A 20 -14.57 -3.68 11.08
C SER A 20 -13.88 -2.93 9.97
N PHE A 21 -14.58 -2.77 8.85
CA PHE A 21 -14.17 -1.92 7.74
C PHE A 21 -15.11 -0.72 7.64
N SER A 22 -14.56 0.45 7.32
CA SER A 22 -15.35 1.63 6.96
C SER A 22 -14.69 2.38 5.80
N ASN A 23 -15.52 2.91 4.91
CA ASN A 23 -15.13 3.95 3.98
C ASN A 23 -16.20 5.05 3.91
N THR A 24 -16.14 5.91 2.91
CA THR A 24 -17.10 7.01 2.72
C THR A 24 -18.51 6.55 2.32
N ALA A 25 -18.67 5.33 1.82
CA ALA A 25 -19.91 4.82 1.26
C ALA A 25 -20.57 3.72 2.12
N ASP A 26 -19.77 2.96 2.89
CA ASP A 26 -20.22 1.76 3.57
C ASP A 26 -19.40 1.47 4.84
N ARG A 27 -20.00 0.70 5.75
CA ARG A 27 -19.36 0.16 6.94
C ARG A 27 -19.85 -1.26 7.16
N HIS A 28 -18.94 -2.22 7.16
CA HIS A 28 -19.27 -3.63 7.36
C HIS A 28 -18.31 -4.32 8.34
N TYR A 29 -18.79 -5.37 9.00
CA TYR A 29 -18.09 -6.06 10.09
C TYR A 29 -17.63 -7.49 9.74
N ASN A 30 -17.96 -7.96 8.53
CA ASN A 30 -17.63 -9.31 8.07
C ASN A 30 -16.20 -9.39 7.51
N VAL A 31 -15.22 -8.93 8.29
CA VAL A 31 -13.80 -9.09 7.94
C VAL A 31 -13.38 -10.48 8.40
N SER A 32 -12.79 -11.28 7.50
CA SER A 32 -12.23 -12.59 7.87
C SER A 32 -10.91 -12.42 8.61
N TYR A 33 -10.77 -13.03 9.78
CA TYR A 33 -9.54 -12.99 10.57
C TYR A 33 -9.34 -14.27 11.38
N THR A 34 -8.11 -14.44 11.87
CA THR A 34 -7.71 -15.49 12.81
C THR A 34 -7.02 -14.84 14.00
N SER A 35 -7.24 -15.33 15.21
CA SER A 35 -6.62 -14.79 16.43
C SER A 35 -5.93 -15.87 17.25
N ALA A 36 -4.83 -15.49 17.90
CA ALA A 36 -4.08 -16.32 18.82
C ALA A 36 -3.42 -15.45 19.90
N GLY A 37 -3.81 -15.65 21.16
CA GLY A 37 -3.30 -14.87 22.30
C GLY A 37 -3.58 -13.38 22.14
N LEU A 38 -2.52 -12.57 22.10
CA LEU A 38 -2.57 -11.10 21.96
C LEU A 38 -2.50 -10.60 20.50
N ARG A 39 -2.64 -11.50 19.51
CA ARG A 39 -2.51 -11.18 18.09
C ARG A 39 -3.72 -11.64 17.29
N SER A 40 -4.14 -10.82 16.34
CA SER A 40 -5.17 -11.13 15.36
C SER A 40 -4.74 -10.72 13.96
N VAL A 41 -4.94 -11.58 12.98
CA VAL A 41 -4.54 -11.35 11.59
C VAL A 41 -5.76 -11.39 10.69
N ALA A 42 -6.12 -10.25 10.13
CA ALA A 42 -7.17 -10.12 9.12
C ALA A 42 -6.63 -10.49 7.73
N SER A 43 -7.43 -11.24 6.96
CA SER A 43 -7.16 -11.54 5.56
C SER A 43 -8.05 -10.67 4.69
N TYR A 44 -7.46 -9.67 4.02
CA TYR A 44 -8.20 -8.67 3.26
C TYR A 44 -7.76 -8.64 1.79
N THR A 45 -8.72 -8.62 0.87
CA THR A 45 -8.43 -8.53 -0.57
C THR A 45 -9.44 -7.58 -1.20
N PRO A 46 -9.06 -6.31 -1.48
CA PRO A 46 -9.91 -5.38 -2.18
C PRO A 46 -10.27 -5.92 -3.56
N ARG A 47 -11.57 -5.90 -3.93
CA ARG A 47 -12.03 -6.37 -5.26
C ARG A 47 -12.54 -5.23 -6.14
N SER A 48 -12.90 -4.11 -5.52
CA SER A 48 -13.45 -2.94 -6.18
C SER A 48 -12.95 -1.65 -5.51
N ALA A 49 -13.20 -0.50 -6.15
CA ALA A 49 -12.88 0.80 -5.58
C ALA A 49 -13.54 1.06 -4.21
N ARG A 50 -14.67 0.40 -3.92
CA ARG A 50 -15.40 0.51 -2.66
C ARG A 50 -14.79 -0.34 -1.53
N ASP A 51 -13.80 -1.18 -1.82
CA ASP A 51 -13.13 -1.98 -0.79
C ASP A 51 -11.84 -1.30 -0.31
N TYR A 52 -11.55 -0.08 -0.79
CA TYR A 52 -10.53 0.79 -0.22
C TYR A 52 -11.15 1.66 0.88
N GLY A 53 -10.43 1.80 1.98
CA GLY A 53 -10.96 2.39 3.19
C GLY A 53 -10.11 2.04 4.40
N THR A 54 -10.73 1.99 5.57
CA THR A 54 -10.04 1.83 6.84
C THR A 54 -10.53 0.60 7.57
N LEU A 55 -9.59 -0.26 7.98
CA LEU A 55 -9.82 -1.37 8.89
C LEU A 55 -9.54 -0.93 10.32
N TYR A 56 -10.39 -1.40 11.21
CA TYR A 56 -10.33 -1.13 12.64
C TYR A 56 -10.31 -2.46 13.38
N CYS A 57 -9.38 -2.60 14.32
CA CYS A 57 -9.26 -3.76 15.18
C CYS A 57 -9.40 -3.35 16.64
N TRP A 58 -10.24 -4.07 17.39
CA TRP A 58 -10.36 -3.95 18.85
C TRP A 58 -9.99 -5.27 19.51
N GLY A 59 -9.29 -5.18 20.63
CA GLY A 59 -9.18 -6.25 21.61
C GLY A 59 -10.13 -6.04 22.79
N LYS A 60 -10.73 -7.12 23.27
CA LYS A 60 -11.56 -7.16 24.47
C LYS A 60 -11.13 -8.30 25.38
N ASN A 61 -10.90 -8.02 26.65
CA ASN A 61 -10.66 -9.05 27.66
C ASN A 61 -11.76 -8.97 28.74
N SER A 62 -11.56 -9.70 29.85
CA SER A 62 -12.51 -9.72 30.98
C SER A 62 -12.64 -8.38 31.71
N VAL A 63 -11.67 -7.47 31.57
CA VAL A 63 -11.71 -6.14 32.18
C VAL A 63 -12.51 -5.17 31.31
N GLY A 64 -12.35 -5.25 29.98
CA GLY A 64 -13.09 -4.42 29.07
C GLY A 64 -12.62 -4.50 27.62
N GLU A 65 -13.23 -3.67 26.78
CA GLU A 65 -12.84 -3.47 25.39
C GLU A 65 -11.96 -2.23 25.27
N GLN A 66 -10.99 -2.26 24.36
CA GLN A 66 -10.17 -1.11 24.03
C GLN A 66 -11.04 0.08 23.61
N GLN A 67 -10.79 1.26 24.18
CA GLN A 67 -11.50 2.49 23.80
C GLN A 67 -11.12 2.97 22.40
N MET A 68 -9.85 2.81 22.02
CA MET A 68 -9.33 3.22 20.72
C MET A 68 -8.83 2.00 19.95
N PRO A 69 -9.34 1.73 18.74
CA PRO A 69 -8.88 0.61 17.92
C PRO A 69 -7.50 0.85 17.33
N CYS A 70 -6.85 -0.23 16.90
CA CYS A 70 -5.79 -0.14 15.89
C CYS A 70 -6.42 0.20 14.53
N ILE A 71 -5.82 1.15 13.80
CA ILE A 71 -6.38 1.72 12.58
C ILE A 71 -5.43 1.46 11.42
N PHE A 72 -5.93 0.89 10.32
CA PHE A 72 -5.16 0.56 9.12
C PHE A 72 -5.87 1.09 7.88
N THR A 73 -5.19 1.91 7.08
CA THR A 73 -5.76 2.46 5.84
C THR A 73 -5.32 1.63 4.64
N ILE A 74 -6.29 1.05 3.95
CA ILE A 74 -6.10 0.29 2.72
C ILE A 74 -6.29 1.23 1.54
N ILE A 75 -5.18 1.56 0.89
CA ILE A 75 -5.15 2.43 -0.28
C ILE A 75 -4.91 1.62 -1.55
N PRO A 76 -5.48 2.03 -2.69
CA PRO A 76 -5.10 1.46 -3.97
C PRO A 76 -3.64 1.80 -4.27
N ILE A 77 -2.89 0.80 -4.69
CA ILE A 77 -1.63 1.03 -5.40
C ILE A 77 -2.02 1.41 -6.83
N GLY A 78 -1.96 2.70 -7.14
CA GLY A 78 -2.05 3.17 -8.52
C GLY A 78 -0.79 2.76 -9.30
N PRO A 79 -0.78 2.98 -10.63
CA PRO A 79 0.46 2.92 -11.39
C PRO A 79 1.55 3.74 -10.68
N PRO A 80 2.81 3.28 -10.70
CA PRO A 80 3.91 4.08 -10.20
C PRO A 80 3.88 5.47 -10.83
N GLU A 81 4.23 6.47 -10.05
CA GLU A 81 4.27 7.84 -10.55
C GLU A 81 5.30 7.96 -11.67
N THR A 82 4.93 8.67 -12.74
CA THR A 82 5.83 8.95 -13.84
C THR A 82 7.00 9.81 -13.36
N LEU A 83 8.18 9.57 -13.93
CA LEU A 83 9.37 10.38 -13.64
C LEU A 83 9.12 11.85 -13.98
N GLN A 84 9.58 12.74 -13.11
CA GLN A 84 9.41 14.19 -13.26
C GLN A 84 10.74 14.86 -13.56
N ASN A 85 10.71 16.02 -14.22
CA ASN A 85 11.88 16.85 -14.51
C ASN A 85 13.06 16.08 -15.15
N CYS A 86 12.73 15.17 -16.07
CA CYS A 86 13.75 14.45 -16.83
C CYS A 86 14.49 15.42 -17.75
N THR A 87 15.81 15.49 -17.58
CA THR A 87 16.69 16.35 -18.38
C THR A 87 17.84 15.55 -18.95
N SER A 88 18.22 15.86 -20.20
CA SER A 88 19.42 15.32 -20.81
C SER A 88 20.61 16.21 -20.46
N THR A 89 21.69 15.56 -20.04
CA THR A 89 22.95 16.19 -19.66
C THR A 89 24.09 15.40 -20.31
N ASN A 90 25.23 16.07 -20.53
CA ASN A 90 26.42 15.45 -21.13
C ASN A 90 26.14 14.72 -22.46
N VAL A 91 25.39 15.37 -23.36
CA VAL A 91 25.07 14.81 -24.69
C VAL A 91 26.30 14.87 -25.58
N THR A 92 26.77 13.71 -26.03
CA THR A 92 27.86 13.56 -26.99
C THR A 92 27.40 12.75 -28.21
N MET A 93 28.31 12.43 -29.13
CA MET A 93 27.99 11.56 -30.27
C MET A 93 27.68 10.12 -29.87
N SER A 94 28.13 9.65 -28.70
CA SER A 94 28.01 8.24 -28.29
C SER A 94 27.39 8.05 -26.90
N SER A 95 27.16 9.11 -26.15
CA SER A 95 26.60 9.03 -24.80
C SER A 95 25.65 10.17 -24.50
N VAL A 96 24.68 9.88 -23.64
CA VAL A 96 23.78 10.84 -23.04
C VAL A 96 23.50 10.42 -21.61
N THR A 97 23.45 11.37 -20.68
CA THR A 97 23.03 11.13 -19.30
C THR A 97 21.63 11.70 -19.10
N ILE A 98 20.67 10.85 -18.71
CA ILE A 98 19.32 11.27 -18.36
C ILE A 98 19.20 11.33 -16.84
N ILE A 99 18.81 12.50 -16.33
CA ILE A 99 18.59 12.74 -14.89
C ILE A 99 17.11 13.04 -14.70
N CYS A 100 16.44 12.27 -13.86
CA CYS A 100 15.03 12.43 -13.53
C CYS A 100 14.82 12.46 -12.02
N VAL A 101 13.70 13.03 -11.59
CA VAL A 101 13.25 13.04 -10.20
C VAL A 101 12.18 11.97 -10.00
N ARG A 102 12.42 11.09 -9.03
CA ARG A 102 11.46 10.05 -8.61
C ARG A 102 10.34 10.65 -7.76
N GLY A 103 9.17 10.01 -7.79
CA GLY A 103 8.07 10.32 -6.88
C GLY A 103 8.36 9.94 -5.42
N PRO A 104 7.56 10.43 -4.46
CA PRO A 104 7.67 10.12 -3.04
C PRO A 104 7.54 8.63 -2.69
N ARG A 105 6.84 7.82 -3.49
CA ARG A 105 6.72 6.38 -3.25
C ARG A 105 8.11 5.72 -3.28
N GLN A 106 8.45 5.04 -2.19
CA GLN A 106 9.67 4.25 -2.07
C GLN A 106 9.31 2.79 -2.31
N ASP A 107 9.12 2.44 -3.58
CA ASP A 107 8.91 1.06 -4.00
C ASP A 107 10.26 0.50 -4.47
N PRO A 108 10.88 -0.45 -3.73
CA PRO A 108 12.18 -1.01 -4.08
C PRO A 108 12.15 -1.88 -5.34
N ASP A 109 10.98 -2.39 -5.73
CA ASP A 109 10.83 -3.24 -6.92
C ASP A 109 10.55 -2.43 -8.20
N LEU A 110 10.41 -1.11 -8.07
CA LEU A 110 10.10 -0.23 -9.19
C LEU A 110 11.26 -0.09 -10.17
N LYS A 111 10.98 -0.37 -11.44
CA LYS A 111 11.94 -0.22 -12.56
C LYS A 111 11.41 0.77 -13.58
N TYR A 112 12.32 1.56 -14.13
CA TYR A 112 12.05 2.52 -15.20
C TYR A 112 12.81 2.10 -16.45
N ASN A 113 12.14 2.12 -17.60
CA ASN A 113 12.76 1.84 -18.89
C ASN A 113 13.05 3.17 -19.61
N LEU A 114 14.20 3.26 -20.27
CA LEU A 114 14.57 4.40 -21.10
C LEU A 114 14.41 4.00 -22.56
N GLU A 115 13.53 4.69 -23.27
CA GLU A 115 13.34 4.50 -24.70
C GLU A 115 13.86 5.73 -25.45
N MET A 116 14.68 5.51 -26.48
CA MET A 116 15.22 6.57 -27.33
C MET A 116 14.72 6.41 -28.76
N TYR A 117 14.29 7.50 -29.37
CA TYR A 117 13.75 7.51 -30.73
C TYR A 117 14.44 8.57 -31.60
N MET A 118 14.60 8.27 -32.89
CA MET A 118 14.96 9.24 -33.92
C MET A 118 13.82 10.24 -34.12
N TYR A 119 14.14 11.54 -34.05
CA TYR A 119 13.13 12.61 -34.14
C TYR A 119 12.32 12.58 -35.46
N HIS A 120 12.98 12.30 -36.59
CA HIS A 120 12.33 12.37 -37.90
C HIS A 120 11.58 11.10 -38.29
N SER A 121 12.17 9.93 -38.06
CA SER A 121 11.58 8.64 -38.45
C SER A 121 10.74 7.98 -37.36
N HIS A 122 10.78 8.49 -36.12
CA HIS A 122 10.23 7.82 -34.93
C HIS A 122 10.75 6.38 -34.77
N GLU A 123 11.94 6.09 -35.32
CA GLU A 123 12.58 4.79 -35.21
C GLU A 123 13.24 4.64 -33.84
N MET A 124 13.03 3.50 -33.19
CA MET A 124 13.60 3.20 -31.87
C MET A 124 15.10 2.90 -31.99
N LEU A 125 15.91 3.61 -31.22
CA LEU A 125 17.36 3.46 -31.16
C LEU A 125 17.82 2.58 -29.99
N TYR A 126 17.05 2.58 -28.88
CA TYR A 126 17.40 1.92 -27.64
C TYR A 126 16.15 1.65 -26.78
N GLN A 127 16.12 0.49 -26.10
CA GLN A 127 15.11 0.07 -25.11
C GLN A 127 15.76 -0.75 -23.98
#